data_AF-A0A9E3ET88-F1
#
_entry.id   AF-A0A9E3ET88-F1
#
_cell.length_a   1.000
_cell.length_b   1.000
_cell.length_c   1.000
_cell.angle_alpha   90.00
_cell.angle_beta   90.00
_cell.angle_gamma   90.00
#
_symmetry.space_group_name_H-M   'P 1'
#
loop_
_entity.id
_entity.type
_entity.pdbx_description
1 polymer ?
#
loop_
_entity_poly.entity_id
_entity_poly.type
_entity_poly.pdbx_seq_one_letter_code
_entity_poly.pdbx_strand_id
1 'polypeptide(L)'
;MSRRTKIALIAGAVLLTLAIIAIAVFWFFFGRYKPVVLSFTGLDDAYGVAVDGAGNVYVADSGNKRVLELPKGATSQVVLPFTGLNNPFGVAVDGAGNVYVADSYNSRVLKLPKGSANQVVLPFTGLKAPIGVAVDPAGNLYVTDFS
;
A
#
# COMPACT_ATOMS: atom_id res chain seq x y z
N MET A 1 0.58 -28.14 56.77
CA MET A 1 -0.15 -27.13 55.96
C MET A 1 -1.60 -27.57 55.80
N SER A 2 -2.57 -26.69 56.07
CA SER A 2 -3.99 -27.06 56.07
C SER A 2 -4.54 -27.27 54.66
N ARG A 3 -5.62 -28.07 54.52
CA ARG A 3 -6.35 -28.25 53.26
C ARG A 3 -6.84 -26.91 52.68
N ARG A 4 -7.22 -25.96 53.54
CA ARG A 4 -7.61 -24.59 53.15
C ARG A 4 -6.44 -23.82 52.55
N THR A 5 -5.25 -23.93 53.14
CA THR A 5 -4.02 -23.29 52.64
C THR A 5 -3.60 -23.84 51.28
N LYS A 6 -3.72 -25.16 51.06
CA LYS A 6 -3.45 -25.79 49.74
C LYS A 6 -4.41 -25.31 48.66
N ILE A 7 -5.71 -25.24 48.96
CA ILE A 7 -6.73 -24.77 48.01
C ILE A 7 -6.53 -23.28 47.68
N ALA A 8 -6.23 -22.45 48.67
CA ALA A 8 -5.95 -21.03 48.46
C ALA A 8 -4.73 -20.81 47.56
N LEU A 9 -3.66 -21.59 47.74
CA LEU A 9 -2.46 -21.55 46.89
C LEU A 9 -2.76 -21.94 45.44
N ILE A 10 -3.52 -23.01 45.22
CA ILE A 10 -3.90 -23.46 43.87
C ILE A 10 -4.82 -22.44 43.19
N ALA A 11 -5.82 -21.93 43.90
CA ALA A 11 -6.72 -20.90 43.37
C ALA A 11 -5.97 -19.61 43.00
N GLY A 12 -5.00 -19.19 43.84
CA GLY A 12 -4.14 -18.05 43.54
C GLY A 12 -3.26 -18.27 42.29
N ALA A 13 -2.69 -19.47 42.12
CA ALA A 13 -1.89 -19.81 40.95
C ALA A 13 -2.73 -19.85 39.64
N VAL A 14 -3.96 -20.36 39.71
CA VAL A 14 -4.88 -20.39 38.56
C VAL A 14 -5.34 -18.97 38.18
N LEU A 15 -5.67 -18.12 39.15
CA LEU A 15 -6.03 -16.73 38.87
C LEU A 15 -4.87 -15.93 38.27
N LEU A 16 -3.65 -16.15 38.78
CA LEU A 16 -2.44 -15.48 38.26
C LEU A 16 -2.14 -15.91 36.82
N THR A 17 -2.26 -17.20 36.49
CA THR A 17 -2.04 -17.70 35.12
C THR A 17 -3.09 -17.18 34.15
N LEU A 18 -4.36 -17.13 34.53
CA LEU A 18 -5.42 -16.54 33.71
C LEU A 18 -5.19 -15.03 33.48
N ALA A 19 -4.73 -14.29 34.49
CA ALA A 19 -4.40 -12.88 34.35
C ALA A 19 -3.22 -12.64 33.38
N ILE A 20 -2.17 -13.47 33.45
CA ILE A 20 -1.02 -13.39 32.52
C ILE A 20 -1.46 -13.69 31.09
N ILE A 21 -2.31 -14.70 30.87
CA ILE A 21 -2.85 -15.03 29.54
C ILE A 21 -3.71 -13.86 29.02
N ALA A 22 -4.58 -13.29 29.84
CA ALA A 22 -5.41 -12.15 29.46
C ALA A 22 -4.58 -10.93 29.07
N ILE A 23 -3.50 -10.64 29.80
CA ILE A 23 -2.56 -9.55 29.48
C ILE A 23 -1.81 -9.87 28.17
N ALA A 24 -1.29 -11.08 28.01
CA ALA A 24 -0.58 -11.48 26.80
C ALA A 24 -1.49 -11.41 25.56
N VAL A 25 -2.74 -11.86 25.67
CA VAL A 25 -3.79 -11.73 24.65
C VAL A 25 -4.07 -10.26 24.37
N PHE A 26 -4.22 -9.43 25.41
CA PHE A 26 -4.46 -8.00 25.25
C PHE A 26 -3.34 -7.30 24.44
N TRP A 27 -2.08 -7.55 24.76
CA TRP A 27 -0.94 -6.98 24.01
C TRP A 27 -0.77 -7.62 22.62
N PHE A 28 -1.08 -8.91 22.48
CA PHE A 28 -0.99 -9.62 21.20
C PHE A 28 -2.05 -9.17 20.19
N PHE A 29 -3.28 -8.89 20.65
CA PHE A 29 -4.40 -8.47 19.81
C PHE A 29 -4.57 -6.94 19.72
N PHE A 30 -4.27 -6.19 20.78
CA PHE A 30 -4.57 -4.75 20.85
C PHE A 30 -3.32 -3.85 20.93
N GLY A 31 -2.13 -4.40 21.20
CA GLY A 31 -0.91 -3.62 21.43
C GLY A 31 -0.08 -3.24 20.19
N ARG A 32 -0.48 -3.64 18.96
CA ARG A 32 0.41 -3.61 17.78
C ARG A 32 0.15 -2.52 16.74
N TYR A 33 -0.97 -1.82 16.77
CA TYR A 33 -1.29 -0.90 15.67
C TYR A 33 -0.79 0.52 15.96
N LYS A 34 0.53 0.68 16.02
CA LYS A 34 1.14 1.98 15.81
C LYS A 34 1.27 2.19 14.30
N PRO A 35 0.65 3.23 13.72
CA PRO A 35 0.86 3.55 12.31
C PRO A 35 2.35 3.69 12.02
N VAL A 36 2.82 3.03 10.96
CA VAL A 36 4.18 3.20 10.46
C VAL A 36 4.14 4.30 9.41
N VAL A 37 4.86 5.39 9.67
CA VAL A 37 5.03 6.46 8.67
C VAL A 37 6.07 5.99 7.66
N LEU A 38 5.68 5.92 6.40
CA LEU A 38 6.57 5.57 5.30
C LEU A 38 7.50 6.74 4.98
N SER A 39 8.77 6.46 4.68
CA SER A 39 9.82 7.45 4.46
C SER A 39 9.77 8.14 3.08
N PHE A 40 8.57 8.52 2.64
CA PHE A 40 8.43 9.40 1.48
C PHE A 40 8.85 10.83 1.85
N THR A 41 9.52 11.52 0.93
CA THR A 41 9.96 12.91 1.11
C THR A 41 9.59 13.77 -0.10
N GLY A 42 9.24 15.04 0.16
CA GLY A 42 8.93 16.00 -0.90
C GLY A 42 7.73 15.61 -1.76
N LEU A 43 6.71 14.97 -1.17
CA LEU A 43 5.41 14.77 -1.83
C LEU A 43 4.70 16.10 -2.02
N ASP A 44 3.98 16.23 -3.13
CA ASP A 44 3.14 17.38 -3.46
C ASP A 44 1.86 16.88 -4.12
N ASP A 45 0.72 17.08 -3.46
CA ASP A 45 -0.59 16.57 -3.88
C ASP A 45 -0.56 15.08 -4.30
N ALA A 46 -0.15 14.20 -3.39
CA ALA A 46 -0.20 12.75 -3.64
C ALA A 46 -1.64 12.22 -3.59
N TYR A 47 -2.13 11.63 -4.70
CA TYR A 47 -3.54 11.18 -4.82
C TYR A 47 -3.70 9.66 -4.78
N GLY A 48 -2.81 8.92 -5.45
CA GLY A 48 -2.95 7.47 -5.63
C GLY A 48 -1.87 6.70 -4.88
N VAL A 49 -2.22 5.55 -4.32
CA VAL A 49 -1.28 4.62 -3.69
C VAL A 49 -1.59 3.17 -4.09
N ALA A 50 -0.55 2.37 -4.31
CA ALA A 50 -0.66 0.93 -4.52
C ALA A 50 0.46 0.19 -3.78
N VAL A 51 0.25 -1.10 -3.51
CA VAL A 51 1.25 -1.95 -2.86
C VAL A 51 1.35 -3.26 -3.65
N ASP A 52 2.57 -3.70 -3.97
CA ASP A 52 2.77 -4.98 -4.65
C ASP A 52 2.81 -6.16 -3.67
N GLY A 53 2.86 -7.38 -4.20
CA GLY A 53 2.95 -8.60 -3.39
C GLY A 53 4.25 -8.73 -2.58
N ALA A 54 5.30 -7.96 -2.91
CA ALA A 54 6.55 -7.90 -2.15
C ALA A 54 6.47 -6.89 -0.99
N GLY A 55 5.48 -5.99 -1.00
CA GLY A 55 5.26 -4.93 -0.04
C GLY A 55 5.95 -3.60 -0.39
N ASN A 56 6.37 -3.42 -1.66
CA ASN A 56 6.80 -2.13 -2.15
C ASN A 56 5.59 -1.22 -2.32
N VAL A 57 5.72 0.06 -1.99
CA VAL A 57 4.63 1.03 -2.01
C VAL A 57 4.84 2.01 -3.16
N TYR A 58 3.82 2.19 -3.99
CA TYR A 58 3.85 3.09 -5.14
C TYR A 58 2.93 4.27 -4.87
N VAL A 59 3.37 5.49 -5.18
CA VAL A 59 2.61 6.72 -4.97
C VAL A 59 2.56 7.54 -6.25
N ALA A 60 1.37 7.98 -6.63
CA ALA A 60 1.18 8.97 -7.68
C ALA A 60 1.30 10.37 -7.06
N ASP A 61 2.48 10.97 -7.24
CA ASP A 61 2.86 12.27 -6.66
C ASP A 61 2.54 13.38 -7.68
N SER A 62 1.26 13.78 -7.70
CA SER A 62 0.68 14.52 -8.85
C SER A 62 1.23 15.92 -9.03
N GLY A 63 1.42 16.67 -7.95
CA GLY A 63 1.97 18.02 -8.00
C GLY A 63 3.37 18.02 -8.61
N ASN A 64 4.16 16.99 -8.30
CA ASN A 64 5.48 16.76 -8.88
C ASN A 64 5.47 16.00 -10.21
N LYS A 65 4.30 15.66 -10.76
CA LYS A 65 4.13 14.95 -12.06
C LYS A 65 4.99 13.68 -12.18
N ARG A 66 5.07 12.90 -11.09
CA ARG A 66 5.89 11.69 -11.05
C ARG A 66 5.19 10.56 -10.32
N VAL A 67 5.74 9.36 -10.46
CA VAL A 67 5.33 8.18 -9.69
C VAL A 67 6.54 7.71 -8.90
N LEU A 68 6.35 7.50 -7.61
CA LEU A 68 7.39 7.05 -6.69
C LEU A 68 7.17 5.58 -6.35
N GLU A 69 8.25 4.85 -6.14
CA GLU A 69 8.29 3.55 -5.49
C GLU A 69 9.09 3.67 -4.20
N LEU A 70 8.56 3.17 -3.08
CA LEU A 70 9.30 2.96 -1.86
C LEU A 70 9.44 1.44 -1.65
N PRO A 71 10.64 0.88 -1.88
CA PRO A 71 10.86 -0.53 -1.64
C PRO A 71 10.59 -0.90 -0.18
N LYS A 72 10.10 -2.11 0.06
CA LYS A 72 9.78 -2.57 1.41
C LYS A 72 10.98 -2.42 2.35
N GLY A 73 10.78 -1.68 3.44
CA GLY A 73 11.81 -1.46 4.46
C GLY A 73 12.91 -0.47 4.07
N ALA A 74 12.85 0.12 2.87
CA ALA A 74 13.76 1.18 2.47
C ALA A 74 13.41 2.50 3.17
N THR A 75 14.42 3.33 3.35
CA THR A 75 14.29 4.71 3.86
C THR A 75 14.34 5.75 2.75
N SER A 76 14.41 5.31 1.50
CA SER A 76 14.55 6.18 0.32
C SER A 76 13.69 5.68 -0.82
N GLN A 77 12.92 6.60 -1.38
CA GLN A 77 12.08 6.40 -2.54
C GLN A 77 12.88 6.43 -3.85
N VAL A 78 12.35 5.79 -4.88
CA VAL A 78 12.83 5.78 -6.26
C VAL A 78 11.77 6.46 -7.14
N VAL A 79 12.21 7.33 -8.06
CA VAL A 79 11.32 7.89 -9.09
C VAL A 79 11.24 6.90 -10.24
N LEU A 80 10.04 6.44 -10.59
CA LEU A 80 9.85 5.56 -11.74
C LEU A 80 10.01 6.33 -13.05
N PRO A 81 10.63 5.73 -14.10
CA PRO A 81 10.99 6.39 -15.36
C PRO A 81 9.80 6.64 -16.30
N PHE A 82 8.65 7.06 -15.76
CA PHE A 82 7.60 7.63 -16.59
C PHE A 82 8.03 8.98 -17.16
N THR A 83 7.58 9.30 -18.36
CA THR A 83 7.89 10.57 -19.03
C THR A 83 6.63 11.27 -19.50
N GLY A 84 6.61 12.60 -19.39
CA GLY A 84 5.49 13.42 -19.85
C GLY A 84 4.17 13.20 -19.10
N LEU A 85 4.23 12.83 -17.81
CA LEU A 85 3.05 12.78 -16.95
C LEU A 85 2.46 14.18 -16.74
N ASN A 86 1.14 14.25 -16.61
CA ASN A 86 0.39 15.46 -16.32
C ASN A 86 -0.78 15.11 -15.38
N ASN A 87 -0.61 15.45 -14.10
CA ASN A 87 -1.57 15.14 -13.03
C ASN A 87 -1.90 13.62 -12.93
N PRO A 88 -0.88 12.76 -12.67
CA PRO A 88 -1.11 11.33 -12.49
C PRO A 88 -1.89 11.04 -11.20
N PHE A 89 -3.18 10.70 -11.28
CA PHE A 89 -4.03 10.55 -10.09
C PHE A 89 -4.03 9.14 -9.52
N GLY A 90 -4.16 8.14 -10.38
CA GLY A 90 -4.24 6.74 -9.99
C GLY A 90 -2.94 6.00 -10.28
N VAL A 91 -2.57 5.08 -9.39
CA VAL A 91 -1.51 4.10 -9.63
C VAL A 91 -1.98 2.71 -9.23
N ALA A 92 -1.62 1.70 -10.01
CA ALA A 92 -1.81 0.29 -9.70
C ALA A 92 -0.56 -0.51 -10.06
N VAL A 93 -0.38 -1.68 -9.45
CA VAL A 93 0.73 -2.60 -9.74
C VAL A 93 0.19 -4.01 -9.84
N ASP A 94 0.58 -4.76 -10.88
CA ASP A 94 0.16 -6.15 -11.04
C ASP A 94 1.13 -7.15 -10.37
N GLY A 95 0.75 -8.43 -10.36
CA GLY A 95 1.57 -9.50 -9.79
C GLY A 95 2.92 -9.73 -10.49
N ALA A 96 3.11 -9.21 -11.71
CA ALA A 96 4.38 -9.23 -12.43
C ALA A 96 5.24 -7.98 -12.13
N GLY A 97 4.72 -7.02 -11.35
CA GLY A 97 5.37 -5.76 -11.01
C GLY A 97 5.32 -4.72 -12.11
N ASN A 98 4.40 -4.84 -13.07
CA ASN A 98 4.14 -3.75 -14.00
C ASN A 98 3.32 -2.66 -13.29
N VAL A 99 3.67 -1.41 -13.52
CA VAL A 99 3.01 -0.25 -12.90
C VAL A 99 2.10 0.42 -13.91
N TYR A 100 0.87 0.73 -13.51
CA TYR A 100 -0.16 1.36 -14.32
C TYR A 100 -0.52 2.71 -13.72
N VAL A 101 -0.64 3.74 -14.55
CA VAL A 101 -0.89 5.11 -14.10
C VAL A 101 -2.01 5.73 -14.91
N ALA A 102 -3.00 6.31 -14.23
CA ALA A 102 -3.98 7.20 -14.84
C ALA A 102 -3.34 8.58 -15.00
N ASP A 103 -2.98 8.94 -16.23
CA ASP A 103 -2.35 10.20 -16.60
C ASP A 103 -3.45 11.21 -16.98
N SER A 104 -4.14 11.69 -15.94
CA SER A 104 -5.50 12.24 -16.00
C SER A 104 -5.65 13.39 -16.99
N TYR A 105 -4.72 14.36 -16.98
CA TYR A 105 -4.82 15.54 -17.84
C TYR A 105 -4.34 15.30 -19.28
N ASN A 106 -3.73 14.15 -19.53
CA ASN A 106 -3.45 13.67 -20.88
C ASN A 106 -4.49 12.65 -21.37
N SER A 107 -5.58 12.45 -20.60
CA SER A 107 -6.70 11.57 -20.95
C SER A 107 -6.27 10.17 -21.39
N ARG A 108 -5.26 9.61 -20.71
CA ARG A 108 -4.68 8.31 -21.07
C ARG A 108 -4.28 7.50 -19.83
N VAL A 109 -4.03 6.22 -20.07
CA VAL A 109 -3.47 5.31 -19.06
C VAL A 109 -2.14 4.78 -19.60
N LEU A 110 -1.11 4.85 -18.77
CA LEU A 110 0.23 4.37 -19.09
C LEU A 110 0.51 3.07 -18.33
N LYS A 111 1.28 2.18 -18.96
CA LYS A 111 1.91 1.02 -18.34
C LYS A 111 3.42 1.18 -18.39
N LEU A 112 4.11 0.96 -17.28
CA LEU A 112 5.55 0.78 -17.21
C LEU A 112 5.85 -0.69 -16.87
N PRO A 113 6.38 -1.48 -17.83
CA PRO A 113 6.79 -2.84 -17.54
C PRO A 113 7.91 -2.89 -16.49
N LYS A 114 7.91 -3.92 -15.64
CA LYS A 114 8.95 -4.08 -14.60
C LYS A 114 10.35 -4.06 -15.22
N GLY A 115 11.23 -3.19 -14.71
CA GLY A 115 12.62 -3.09 -15.19
C GLY A 115 12.79 -2.41 -16.56
N SER A 116 11.71 -1.92 -17.16
CA SER A 116 11.75 -1.13 -18.40
C SER A 116 11.95 0.36 -18.09
N ALA A 117 12.65 1.07 -18.97
CA ALA A 117 12.63 2.53 -19.04
C ALA A 117 11.59 3.06 -20.04
N ASN A 118 10.98 2.16 -20.80
CA ASN A 118 9.99 2.50 -21.84
C ASN A 118 8.59 2.23 -21.33
N GLN A 119 7.80 3.30 -21.22
CA GLN A 119 6.36 3.24 -20.95
C GLN A 119 5.57 2.92 -22.22
N VAL A 120 4.37 2.37 -22.05
CA VAL A 120 3.40 2.05 -23.12
C VAL A 120 2.09 2.77 -22.82
N VAL A 121 1.50 3.43 -23.83
CA VAL A 121 0.12 3.95 -23.73
C VAL A 121 -0.85 2.80 -23.95
N LEU A 122 -1.77 2.59 -23.01
CA LEU A 122 -2.78 1.54 -23.15
C LEU A 122 -3.92 2.00 -24.06
N PRO A 123 -4.50 1.08 -24.86
CA PRO A 123 -5.41 1.43 -25.96
C PRO A 123 -6.85 1.72 -25.47
N PHE A 124 -7.00 2.46 -24.38
CA PHE A 124 -8.30 2.97 -23.99
C PHE A 124 -8.74 4.07 -24.96
N THR A 125 -10.01 4.04 -25.36
CA THR A 125 -10.62 5.04 -26.22
C THR A 125 -11.69 5.81 -25.45
N GLY A 126 -11.81 7.11 -25.70
CA GLY A 126 -12.89 7.93 -25.15
C GLY A 126 -12.70 8.41 -23.70
N LEU A 127 -11.51 8.19 -23.12
CA LEU A 127 -11.17 8.72 -21.79
C LEU A 127 -11.19 10.26 -21.82
N LYS A 128 -11.68 10.88 -20.74
CA LYS A 128 -11.66 12.34 -20.57
C LYS A 128 -10.78 12.78 -19.41
N ALA A 129 -11.03 12.24 -18.21
CA ALA A 129 -10.22 12.46 -17.03
C ALA A 129 -10.18 11.15 -16.21
N PRO A 130 -9.35 10.17 -16.62
CA PRO A 130 -9.19 8.94 -15.86
C PRO A 130 -8.61 9.28 -14.49
N ILE A 131 -9.22 8.78 -13.41
CA ILE A 131 -8.78 9.05 -12.03
C ILE A 131 -8.21 7.79 -11.40
N GLY A 132 -9.07 6.79 -11.18
CA GLY A 132 -8.70 5.54 -10.54
C GLY A 132 -8.26 4.52 -11.57
N VAL A 133 -7.25 3.72 -11.23
CA VAL A 133 -6.82 2.57 -12.00
C VAL A 133 -6.67 1.37 -11.06
N ALA A 134 -7.18 0.21 -11.46
CA ALA A 134 -7.04 -1.05 -10.73
C ALA A 134 -6.76 -2.19 -11.71
N VAL A 135 -5.91 -3.14 -11.30
CA VAL A 135 -5.56 -4.33 -12.09
C VAL A 135 -5.90 -5.59 -11.30
N ASP A 136 -6.54 -6.55 -11.95
CA ASP A 136 -6.85 -7.84 -11.33
C ASP A 136 -5.71 -8.87 -11.52
N PRO A 137 -5.76 -10.04 -10.86
CA PRO A 137 -4.74 -11.08 -11.03
C PRO A 137 -4.66 -11.68 -12.44
N ALA A 138 -5.70 -11.54 -13.26
CA ALA A 138 -5.69 -11.98 -14.67
C ALA A 138 -5.06 -10.92 -15.60
N GLY A 139 -4.75 -9.73 -15.09
CA GLY A 139 -4.20 -8.61 -15.83
C GLY A 139 -5.25 -7.72 -16.49
N ASN A 140 -6.54 -7.88 -16.16
CA ASN A 140 -7.57 -6.96 -16.61
C ASN A 140 -7.42 -5.63 -15.89
N LEU A 141 -7.50 -4.53 -16.64
CA LEU A 141 -7.36 -3.18 -16.12
C LEU A 141 -8.70 -2.45 -16.13
N TYR A 142 -9.06 -1.90 -14.98
CA TYR A 142 -10.28 -1.15 -14.74
C TYR A 142 -9.90 0.31 -14.47
N VAL A 143 -10.60 1.23 -15.12
CA VAL A 143 -10.30 2.66 -15.04
C VAL A 143 -11.59 3.39 -14.75
N THR A 144 -11.60 4.26 -13.75
CA THR A 144 -12.71 5.20 -13.55
C THR A 144 -12.41 6.48 -14.33
N ASP A 145 -13.37 6.91 -15.14
CA ASP A 145 -13.30 8.15 -15.89
C ASP A 145 -14.29 9.14 -15.29
N PHE A 146 -13.80 10.30 -14.88
CA PHE A 146 -14.60 11.33 -14.23
C PHE A 146 -14.93 12.42 -15.25
N SER A 147 -16.16 12.42 -15.73
CA SER A 147 -16.68 13.42 -16.66
C SER A 147 -17.84 14.19 -16.07
#